data_AF-A0AAN6E661-F1
#
_entry.id   AF-A0AAN6E661-F1
#
_cell.length_a   1.000
_cell.length_b   1.000
_cell.length_c   1.000
_cell.angle_alpha   90.00
_cell.angle_beta   90.00
_cell.angle_gamma   90.00
#
_symmetry.space_group_name_H-M   'P 1'
#
loop_
_entity.id
_entity.type
_entity.pdbx_description
1 polymer ?
#
loop_
_entity_poly.entity_id
_entity_poly.type
_entity_poly.pdbx_seq_one_letter_code
_entity_poly.pdbx_strand_id
1 'polypeptide(L)'
;MDEFGMGSHSMNSAYGAVTNGRGFKALSVGGSSGGSALAVAAKLAHVGIGTDTGGSIRLPAAYMSVLGFKPSYGMISRKGVIPYANSLDTVGIIARSAEDIRLTFDILRTPDENDPTCLTSSSWTRVQEAKNRRRVAVLGSQYVVVGTDQVKEAETGPHRHSDWKNLRSQLVAQREFTRRIGVPLEYNIAEMHPLVRWAWTATLSYLESVGCEIVPISLPSTRHALSSYYVLAPAEASSNLAKYDGVRYGAVRQSPSDDVGGTLYSKHRSDNLGPEVKRRILLGTYSLSAGAMDNYFIQAQKIRRMVQQDFDDVFRMPNPLKQDTEVKIHGVDFIIVPTAPSPPPRLRYLQRSTPVENYMNDVFTVPASLAGLPSMSVPAPRHPDHPWRPEVAVGMQIIGQYGDDYSVMYLAQNFMTNFHPLTNMKRVQSHKILKQSTNTSYMSDSLD
;
A
#
# COMPACT_ATOMS: atom_id res chain seq x y z
N MET A 1 -15.66 -5.17 5.90
CA MET A 1 -14.59 -5.68 5.02
C MET A 1 -15.08 -6.95 4.35
N ASP A 2 -14.44 -7.37 3.25
CA ASP A 2 -14.59 -8.76 2.79
C ASP A 2 -14.08 -9.73 3.86
N GLU A 3 -14.76 -10.86 4.02
CA GLU A 3 -14.48 -11.92 4.99
C GLU A 3 -13.04 -12.42 4.84
N PHE A 4 -12.29 -12.44 5.96
CA PHE A 4 -10.85 -12.75 5.98
C PHE A 4 -9.99 -11.93 5.01
N GLY A 5 -10.46 -10.76 4.57
CA GLY A 5 -9.75 -9.91 3.63
C GLY A 5 -9.84 -10.37 2.17
N MET A 6 -10.67 -11.37 1.86
CA MET A 6 -10.75 -12.03 0.55
C MET A 6 -11.85 -11.44 -0.33
N GLY A 7 -11.49 -10.46 -1.15
CA GLY A 7 -12.38 -9.82 -2.12
C GLY A 7 -11.92 -8.41 -2.45
N SER A 8 -12.40 -7.89 -3.58
CA SER A 8 -11.98 -6.59 -4.12
C SER A 8 -13.10 -5.54 -4.08
N HIS A 9 -14.24 -5.85 -3.42
CA HIS A 9 -15.45 -5.00 -3.46
C HIS A 9 -16.20 -4.83 -2.12
N SER A 10 -15.76 -5.47 -1.03
CA SER A 10 -16.43 -5.47 0.29
C SER A 10 -17.86 -6.00 0.26
N MET A 11 -18.11 -7.01 -0.59
CA MET A 11 -19.42 -7.65 -0.76
C MET A 11 -19.52 -8.98 -0.02
N ASN A 12 -18.40 -9.66 0.22
CA ASN A 12 -18.37 -10.94 0.91
C ASN A 12 -18.32 -10.68 2.42
N SER A 13 -19.45 -10.39 3.06
CA SER A 13 -19.46 -10.16 4.51
C SER A 13 -20.68 -10.80 5.17
N ALA A 14 -20.45 -11.47 6.29
CA ALA A 14 -21.52 -12.02 7.12
C ALA A 14 -22.50 -10.95 7.63
N TYR A 15 -22.06 -9.69 7.69
CA TYR A 15 -22.86 -8.53 8.13
C TYR A 15 -23.50 -7.75 6.99
N GLY A 16 -23.39 -8.26 5.75
CA GLY A 16 -23.88 -7.59 4.54
C GLY A 16 -22.82 -6.73 3.85
N ALA A 17 -23.05 -6.46 2.57
CA ALA A 17 -22.12 -5.71 1.74
C ALA A 17 -21.97 -4.25 2.21
N VAL A 18 -20.74 -3.74 2.17
CA VAL A 18 -20.47 -2.31 2.36
C VAL A 18 -20.84 -1.57 1.08
N THR A 19 -21.62 -0.50 1.19
CA THR A 19 -22.03 0.29 0.01
C THR A 19 -22.09 1.77 0.33
N ASN A 20 -21.77 2.60 -0.67
CA ASN A 20 -21.87 4.06 -0.63
C ASN A 20 -23.24 4.60 -1.09
N GLY A 21 -24.21 3.72 -1.33
CA GLY A 21 -25.53 4.11 -1.84
C GLY A 21 -26.60 3.05 -1.52
N ARG A 22 -27.79 3.21 -2.13
CA ARG A 22 -28.90 2.24 -1.98
C ARG A 22 -29.43 1.79 -3.34
N GLY A 23 -29.94 0.57 -3.39
CA GLY A 23 -30.61 0.01 -4.57
C GLY A 23 -29.76 0.07 -5.85
N PHE A 24 -30.37 0.42 -6.98
CA PHE A 24 -29.72 0.44 -8.30
C PHE A 24 -28.60 1.48 -8.46
N LYS A 25 -28.48 2.43 -7.52
CA LYS A 25 -27.43 3.46 -7.51
C LYS A 25 -26.20 3.06 -6.68
N ALA A 26 -26.27 1.94 -5.96
CA ALA A 26 -25.17 1.46 -5.14
C ALA A 26 -23.93 1.12 -6.00
N LEU A 27 -22.79 1.74 -5.67
CA LEU A 27 -21.49 1.46 -6.27
C LEU A 27 -20.67 0.59 -5.33
N SER A 28 -19.67 -0.08 -5.90
CA SER A 28 -18.61 -0.69 -5.13
C SER A 28 -17.84 0.36 -4.33
N VAL A 29 -17.50 0.03 -3.10
CA VAL A 29 -16.57 0.81 -2.27
C VAL A 29 -15.14 0.28 -2.35
N GLY A 30 -14.89 -0.68 -3.24
CA GLY A 30 -13.65 -1.45 -3.28
C GLY A 30 -13.53 -2.43 -2.11
N GLY A 31 -12.49 -3.24 -2.10
CA GLY A 31 -12.25 -4.22 -1.05
C GLY A 31 -10.79 -4.61 -0.96
N SER A 32 -10.39 -5.25 0.13
CA SER A 32 -11.26 -5.69 1.24
C SER A 32 -11.52 -4.63 2.32
N SER A 33 -10.76 -3.54 2.38
CA SER A 33 -10.91 -2.47 3.39
C SER A 33 -11.93 -1.39 3.01
N GLY A 34 -13.00 -1.74 2.28
CA GLY A 34 -14.02 -0.79 1.82
C GLY A 34 -14.78 -0.06 2.94
N GLY A 35 -14.98 -0.72 4.07
CA GLY A 35 -15.58 -0.10 5.26
C GLY A 35 -14.71 1.04 5.81
N SER A 36 -13.40 0.84 5.90
CA SER A 36 -12.45 1.85 6.35
C SER A 36 -12.43 3.05 5.39
N ALA A 37 -12.41 2.78 4.08
CA ALA A 37 -12.45 3.84 3.07
C ALA A 37 -13.76 4.64 3.10
N LEU A 38 -14.90 3.95 3.19
CA LEU A 38 -16.20 4.58 3.26
C LEU A 38 -16.34 5.43 4.53
N ALA A 39 -15.90 4.94 5.69
CA ALA A 39 -15.96 5.69 6.94
C ALA A 39 -15.16 7.00 6.88
N VAL A 40 -13.97 6.97 6.27
CA VAL A 40 -13.15 8.16 6.06
C VAL A 40 -13.80 9.10 5.04
N ALA A 41 -14.30 8.59 3.91
CA ALA A 41 -14.95 9.41 2.89
C ALA A 41 -16.24 10.08 3.42
N ALA A 42 -17.02 9.36 4.22
CA ALA A 42 -18.25 9.83 4.85
C ALA A 42 -18.01 10.71 6.10
N LYS A 43 -16.75 11.02 6.44
CA LYS A 43 -16.35 11.82 7.62
C LYS A 43 -16.81 11.23 8.95
N LEU A 44 -17.00 9.91 9.00
CA LEU A 44 -17.27 9.17 10.24
C LEU A 44 -15.97 8.90 11.03
N ALA A 45 -14.83 8.91 10.33
CA ALA A 45 -13.50 8.81 10.91
C ALA A 45 -12.53 9.82 10.28
N HIS A 46 -11.49 10.18 11.04
CA HIS A 46 -10.36 10.97 10.53
C HIS A 46 -9.40 10.08 9.72
N VAL A 47 -9.13 8.90 10.25
CA VAL A 47 -8.22 7.90 9.71
C VAL A 47 -8.89 6.54 9.77
N GLY A 48 -8.72 5.74 8.73
CA GLY A 48 -9.09 4.33 8.69
C GLY A 48 -7.84 3.47 8.62
N ILE A 49 -7.79 2.41 9.42
CA ILE A 49 -6.77 1.36 9.31
C ILE A 49 -7.40 0.16 8.60
N GLY A 50 -6.59 -0.55 7.82
CA GLY A 50 -6.97 -1.81 7.19
C GLY A 50 -5.74 -2.59 6.76
N THR A 51 -5.95 -3.60 5.92
CA THR A 51 -4.86 -4.42 5.38
C THR A 51 -4.87 -4.36 3.85
N ASP A 52 -3.69 -4.42 3.26
CA ASP A 52 -3.46 -4.47 1.81
C ASP A 52 -2.58 -5.67 1.49
N THR A 53 -3.20 -6.72 0.94
CA THR A 53 -2.50 -7.93 0.49
C THR A 53 -2.23 -7.88 -1.00
N GLY A 54 -3.16 -7.35 -1.80
CA GLY A 54 -3.03 -7.22 -3.26
C GLY A 54 -3.57 -5.90 -3.83
N GLY A 55 -3.99 -4.96 -2.97
CA GLY A 55 -4.71 -3.75 -3.34
C GLY A 55 -5.72 -3.27 -2.29
N SER A 56 -5.92 -4.05 -1.21
CA SER A 56 -7.04 -3.90 -0.29
C SER A 56 -7.11 -2.62 0.54
N ILE A 57 -6.14 -1.72 0.46
CA ILE A 57 -6.22 -0.33 0.95
C ILE A 57 -6.35 0.65 -0.21
N ARG A 58 -5.52 0.45 -1.25
CA ARG A 58 -5.38 1.37 -2.38
C ARG A 58 -6.62 1.38 -3.27
N LEU A 59 -7.18 0.23 -3.61
CA LEU A 59 -8.38 0.11 -4.43
C LEU A 59 -9.62 0.75 -3.75
N PRO A 60 -9.95 0.45 -2.49
CA PRO A 60 -11.00 1.18 -1.77
C PRO A 60 -10.79 2.69 -1.72
N ALA A 61 -9.55 3.14 -1.50
CA ALA A 61 -9.24 4.57 -1.45
C ALA A 61 -9.49 5.26 -2.80
N ALA A 62 -9.10 4.62 -3.91
CA ALA A 62 -9.39 5.10 -5.25
C ALA A 62 -10.90 5.23 -5.50
N TYR A 63 -11.67 4.20 -5.16
CA TYR A 63 -13.11 4.18 -5.38
C TYR A 63 -13.88 5.17 -4.50
N MET A 64 -13.38 5.43 -3.30
CA MET A 64 -13.97 6.40 -2.37
C MET A 64 -13.35 7.80 -2.47
N SER A 65 -12.41 8.00 -3.41
CA SER A 65 -11.70 9.27 -3.63
C SER A 65 -11.11 9.89 -2.37
N VAL A 66 -10.44 9.04 -1.60
CA VAL A 66 -9.62 9.37 -0.44
C VAL A 66 -8.20 8.88 -0.69
N LEU A 67 -7.27 9.16 0.23
CA LEU A 67 -5.90 8.68 0.14
C LEU A 67 -5.79 7.31 0.80
N GLY A 68 -5.09 6.37 0.16
CA GLY A 68 -4.82 5.05 0.70
C GLY A 68 -3.35 4.71 0.58
N PHE A 69 -2.66 4.54 1.70
CA PHE A 69 -1.24 4.25 1.76
C PHE A 69 -0.99 2.82 2.25
N LYS A 70 -0.33 2.03 1.41
CA LYS A 70 0.30 0.77 1.77
C LYS A 70 1.80 1.02 1.95
N PRO A 71 2.34 0.95 3.18
CA PRO A 71 3.77 1.04 3.43
C PRO A 71 4.60 -0.05 2.74
N SER A 72 5.91 0.10 2.81
CA SER A 72 6.84 -1.02 2.57
C SER A 72 6.51 -2.17 3.51
N TYR A 73 6.57 -3.40 3.00
CA TYR A 73 6.28 -4.59 3.79
C TYR A 73 7.17 -4.64 5.05
N GLY A 74 6.59 -4.97 6.21
CA GLY A 74 7.31 -5.04 7.49
C GLY A 74 7.57 -3.69 8.19
N MET A 75 7.17 -2.55 7.61
CA MET A 75 7.31 -1.23 8.27
C MET A 75 6.37 -1.06 9.46
N ILE A 76 5.17 -1.63 9.37
CA ILE A 76 4.18 -1.65 10.45
C ILE A 76 4.02 -3.11 10.87
N SER A 77 4.08 -3.36 12.19
CA SER A 77 3.88 -4.69 12.76
C SER A 77 2.53 -5.30 12.35
N ARG A 78 2.56 -6.60 12.09
CA ARG A 78 1.39 -7.44 11.82
C ARG A 78 0.95 -8.21 13.07
N LYS A 79 1.56 -7.97 14.23
CA LYS A 79 1.11 -8.55 15.51
C LYS A 79 -0.35 -8.18 15.76
N GLY A 80 -1.19 -9.20 15.97
CA GLY A 80 -2.63 -9.03 16.17
C GLY A 80 -3.45 -8.87 14.89
N VAL A 81 -2.81 -8.77 13.71
CA VAL A 81 -3.51 -8.81 12.43
C VAL A 81 -3.88 -10.26 12.11
N ILE A 82 -5.15 -10.51 11.81
CA ILE A 82 -5.61 -11.82 11.37
C ILE A 82 -4.99 -12.11 9.99
N PRO A 83 -4.18 -13.19 9.84
CA PRO A 83 -3.41 -13.41 8.63
C PRO A 83 -4.30 -13.91 7.48
N TYR A 84 -4.13 -13.29 6.32
CA TYR A 84 -4.59 -13.79 5.03
C TYR A 84 -3.40 -14.44 4.30
N ALA A 85 -2.45 -13.66 3.80
CA ALA A 85 -1.22 -14.14 3.18
C ALA A 85 -0.03 -13.40 3.81
N ASN A 86 0.65 -14.07 4.75
CA ASN A 86 1.69 -13.46 5.57
C ASN A 86 2.77 -12.76 4.77
N SER A 87 3.18 -13.31 3.63
CA SER A 87 4.25 -12.74 2.82
C SER A 87 3.85 -11.47 2.04
N LEU A 88 2.58 -11.07 2.10
CA LEU A 88 1.99 -9.96 1.34
C LEU A 88 1.19 -8.98 2.21
N ASP A 89 0.55 -9.49 3.27
CA ASP A 89 -0.28 -8.70 4.18
C ASP A 89 0.51 -7.51 4.72
N THR A 90 0.01 -6.31 4.46
CA THR A 90 0.61 -5.07 4.96
C THR A 90 -0.49 -4.24 5.61
N VAL A 91 -0.30 -3.79 6.86
CA VAL A 91 -1.20 -2.81 7.48
C VAL A 91 -1.07 -1.50 6.72
N GLY A 92 -2.19 -0.91 6.32
CA GLY A 92 -2.21 0.36 5.60
C GLY A 92 -3.17 1.37 6.20
N ILE A 93 -3.05 2.60 5.72
CA ILE A 93 -3.68 3.78 6.30
C ILE A 93 -4.52 4.47 5.22
N ILE A 94 -5.75 4.82 5.56
CA ILE A 94 -6.67 5.58 4.71
C ILE A 94 -6.97 6.90 5.42
N ALA A 95 -6.83 8.02 4.72
CA ALA A 95 -7.19 9.33 5.26
C ALA A 95 -7.63 10.28 4.14
N ARG A 96 -8.06 11.48 4.53
CA ARG A 96 -8.37 12.56 3.57
C ARG A 96 -7.15 13.42 3.25
N SER A 97 -6.08 13.38 4.04
CA SER A 97 -4.87 14.16 3.79
C SER A 97 -3.61 13.30 3.90
N ALA A 98 -2.57 13.68 3.15
CA ALA A 98 -1.27 13.01 3.23
C ALA A 98 -0.58 13.27 4.57
N GLU A 99 -0.90 14.39 5.21
CA GLU A 99 -0.45 14.74 6.56
C GLU A 99 -1.01 13.79 7.62
N ASP A 100 -2.33 13.51 7.60
CA ASP A 100 -2.94 12.55 8.51
C ASP A 100 -2.37 11.13 8.31
N ILE A 101 -2.08 10.74 7.07
CA ILE A 101 -1.39 9.48 6.75
C ILE A 101 0.02 9.46 7.34
N ARG A 102 0.79 10.53 7.16
CA ARG A 102 2.15 10.63 7.69
C ARG A 102 2.16 10.54 9.21
N LEU A 103 1.34 11.33 9.90
CA LEU A 103 1.25 11.34 11.36
C LEU A 103 0.87 9.97 11.90
N THR A 104 -0.11 9.31 11.26
CA THR A 104 -0.50 7.94 11.63
C THR A 104 0.63 6.94 11.37
N PHE A 105 1.31 7.04 10.23
CA PHE A 105 2.43 6.17 9.89
C PHE A 105 3.58 6.31 10.89
N ASP A 106 3.90 7.55 11.31
CA ASP A 106 4.93 7.81 12.31
C ASP A 106 4.64 7.12 13.66
N ILE A 107 3.36 7.03 14.04
CA ILE A 107 2.93 6.29 15.23
C ILE A 107 3.03 4.77 15.02
N LEU A 108 2.55 4.27 13.87
CA LEU A 108 2.41 2.83 13.63
C LEU A 108 3.72 2.13 13.23
N ARG A 109 4.71 2.84 12.70
CA ARG A 109 5.98 2.25 12.23
C ARG A 109 6.97 1.89 13.35
N THR A 110 6.44 1.60 14.54
CA THR A 110 7.23 1.26 15.72
C THR A 110 7.78 -0.16 15.57
N PRO A 111 9.09 -0.39 15.79
CA PRO A 111 9.66 -1.74 15.78
C PRO A 111 8.95 -2.66 16.78
N ASP A 112 8.68 -3.89 16.38
CA ASP A 112 8.03 -4.89 17.23
C ASP A 112 8.73 -6.24 17.10
N GLU A 113 9.42 -6.66 18.17
CA GLU A 113 10.14 -7.93 18.24
C GLU A 113 9.23 -9.16 18.22
N ASN A 114 7.93 -8.99 18.50
CA ASN A 114 6.96 -10.08 18.47
C ASN A 114 6.41 -10.36 17.07
N ASP A 115 6.72 -9.50 16.10
CA ASP A 115 6.50 -9.78 14.69
C ASP A 115 7.84 -10.11 14.02
N PRO A 116 8.11 -11.38 13.68
CA PRO A 116 9.39 -11.78 13.08
C PRO A 116 9.62 -11.19 11.69
N THR A 117 8.63 -10.52 11.11
CA THR A 117 8.72 -9.85 9.81
C THR A 117 8.76 -8.32 9.92
N CYS A 118 8.61 -7.77 11.12
CA CYS A 118 8.80 -6.35 11.35
C CYS A 118 10.27 -5.99 11.16
N LEU A 119 10.54 -4.78 10.64
CA LEU A 119 11.90 -4.38 10.30
C LEU A 119 12.78 -4.26 11.55
N THR A 120 13.89 -4.98 11.53
CA THR A 120 14.94 -4.89 12.55
C THR A 120 15.72 -3.58 12.44
N SER A 121 16.40 -3.18 13.51
CA SER A 121 17.29 -1.99 13.50
C SER A 121 18.33 -2.05 12.38
N SER A 122 18.91 -3.23 12.11
CA SER A 122 19.86 -3.39 11.00
C SER A 122 19.21 -3.18 9.63
N SER A 123 17.94 -3.58 9.46
CA SER A 123 17.19 -3.34 8.23
C SER A 123 16.87 -1.86 8.03
N TRP A 124 16.51 -1.16 9.11
CA TRP A 124 16.34 0.30 9.09
C TRP A 124 17.62 1.04 8.70
N THR A 125 18.77 0.61 9.23
CA THR A 125 20.07 1.16 8.83
C THR A 125 20.32 0.98 7.34
N ARG A 126 20.13 -0.23 6.80
CA ARG A 126 20.28 -0.48 5.35
C ARG A 126 19.34 0.37 4.49
N VAL A 127 18.09 0.58 4.92
CA VAL A 127 17.15 1.48 4.25
C VAL A 127 17.69 2.91 4.22
N GLN A 128 18.22 3.40 5.33
CA GLN A 128 18.78 4.74 5.42
C GLN A 128 20.05 4.89 4.57
N GLU A 129 20.91 3.88 4.56
CA GLU A 129 22.10 3.83 3.70
C GLU A 129 21.73 3.85 2.22
N ALA A 130 20.74 3.05 1.78
CA ALA A 130 20.26 3.07 0.40
C ALA A 130 19.73 4.45 -0.02
N LYS A 131 18.99 5.13 0.86
CA LYS A 131 18.54 6.52 0.63
C LYS A 131 19.70 7.50 0.52
N ASN A 132 20.71 7.37 1.38
CA ASN A 132 21.91 8.20 1.36
C ASN A 132 22.73 7.96 0.09
N ARG A 133 22.92 6.70 -0.31
CA ARG A 133 23.60 6.33 -1.56
C ARG A 133 22.93 6.96 -2.78
N ARG A 134 21.59 6.87 -2.88
CA ARG A 134 20.84 7.60 -3.92
C ARG A 134 21.09 9.11 -3.82
N ARG A 135 20.98 9.70 -2.63
CA ARG A 135 21.12 11.14 -2.43
C ARG A 135 22.51 11.66 -2.85
N VAL A 136 23.57 10.93 -2.52
CA VAL A 136 24.94 11.30 -2.93
C VAL A 136 25.10 11.17 -4.44
N ALA A 137 24.77 10.00 -5.01
CA ALA A 137 25.02 9.71 -6.42
C ALA A 137 24.10 10.44 -7.39
N VAL A 138 22.84 10.72 -7.00
CA VAL A 138 21.85 11.37 -7.87
C VAL A 138 21.73 12.86 -7.59
N LEU A 139 21.76 13.30 -6.33
CA LEU A 139 21.56 14.70 -5.97
C LEU A 139 22.88 15.46 -5.72
N GLY A 140 24.03 14.79 -5.87
CA GLY A 140 25.35 15.37 -5.61
C GLY A 140 25.54 15.86 -4.17
N SER A 141 24.75 15.33 -3.22
CA SER A 141 24.76 15.81 -1.84
C SER A 141 26.07 15.46 -1.16
N GLN A 142 26.74 16.46 -0.60
CA GLN A 142 27.88 16.28 0.31
C GLN A 142 27.45 15.87 1.73
N TYR A 143 26.15 15.69 1.98
CA TYR A 143 25.61 15.40 3.30
C TYR A 143 24.78 14.11 3.31
N VAL A 144 24.94 13.32 4.37
CA VAL A 144 24.24 12.06 4.63
C VAL A 144 23.51 12.10 5.96
N VAL A 145 22.39 11.38 6.06
CA VAL A 145 21.57 11.30 7.27
C VAL A 145 21.99 10.07 8.08
N VAL A 146 22.33 10.25 9.36
CA VAL A 146 22.89 9.21 10.26
C VAL A 146 21.94 8.88 11.43
N GLY A 147 20.70 9.39 11.39
CA GLY A 147 19.67 9.16 12.41
C GLY A 147 18.39 9.95 12.10
N THR A 148 17.45 10.03 13.04
CA THR A 148 16.21 10.80 12.84
C THR A 148 16.44 12.30 12.68
N ASP A 149 17.49 12.86 13.31
CA ASP A 149 17.77 14.31 13.32
C ASP A 149 19.27 14.65 13.19
N GLN A 150 20.13 13.69 12.79
CA GLN A 150 21.56 13.92 12.63
C GLN A 150 22.00 13.82 11.17
N VAL A 151 22.72 14.85 10.71
CA VAL A 151 23.33 14.93 9.38
C VAL A 151 24.84 15.02 9.55
N LYS A 152 25.60 14.24 8.77
CA LYS A 152 27.07 14.33 8.70
C LYS A 152 27.51 14.68 7.28
N GLU A 153 28.67 15.29 7.13
CA GLU A 153 29.36 15.36 5.83
C GLU A 153 29.66 13.93 5.35
N ALA A 154 29.39 13.68 4.08
CA ALA A 154 29.80 12.46 3.42
C ALA A 154 31.34 12.42 3.42
N GLU A 155 31.93 11.30 3.84
CA GLU A 155 33.39 11.14 3.88
C GLU A 155 33.99 11.24 2.47
N THR A 156 34.31 12.45 2.06
CA THR A 156 35.25 12.76 0.97
C THR A 156 36.46 13.43 1.61
N GLY A 157 37.66 13.08 1.14
CA GLY A 157 38.97 13.41 1.74
C GLY A 157 39.21 14.88 2.16
N PRO A 158 40.34 15.15 2.83
CA PRO A 158 40.46 16.28 3.73
C PRO A 158 40.37 17.59 2.94
N HIS A 159 39.50 18.54 3.32
CA HIS A 159 39.84 19.98 3.32
C HIS A 159 38.80 20.87 4.03
N ARG A 160 39.36 21.70 4.94
CA ARG A 160 39.01 23.04 5.46
C ARG A 160 37.58 23.31 5.99
N HIS A 161 37.52 23.34 7.32
CA HIS A 161 36.55 24.08 8.14
C HIS A 161 36.19 25.44 7.52
N SER A 162 34.95 25.60 7.04
CA SER A 162 34.33 26.91 6.89
C SER A 162 32.83 26.85 7.20
N ASP A 163 32.45 27.66 8.19
CA ASP A 163 31.13 28.23 8.51
C ASP A 163 29.84 27.42 8.27
N TRP A 164 29.42 26.74 9.33
CA TRP A 164 28.10 26.10 9.54
C TRP A 164 26.87 26.99 9.26
N LYS A 165 27.03 28.32 9.19
CA LYS A 165 25.92 29.25 8.94
C LYS A 165 25.41 29.26 7.50
N ASN A 166 26.13 28.64 6.54
CA ASN A 166 25.77 28.61 5.12
C ASN A 166 25.12 27.30 4.62
N LEU A 167 24.85 26.33 5.51
CA LEU A 167 24.26 25.03 5.14
C LEU A 167 22.88 25.18 4.48
N ARG A 168 22.08 26.16 4.95
CA ARG A 168 20.70 26.38 4.46
C ARG A 168 20.69 26.92 3.04
N SER A 169 21.65 27.77 2.67
CA SER A 169 21.84 28.30 1.32
C SER A 169 22.41 27.25 0.35
N GLN A 170 23.28 26.35 0.82
CA GLN A 170 23.81 25.25 0.00
C GLN A 170 22.78 24.11 -0.19
N LEU A 171 21.95 23.82 0.81
CA LEU A 171 20.78 22.93 0.66
C LEU A 171 19.71 23.52 -0.29
N VAL A 172 19.61 24.84 -0.37
CA VAL A 172 18.71 25.54 -1.31
C VAL A 172 19.23 25.49 -2.76
N ALA A 173 20.55 25.35 -2.97
CA ALA A 173 21.15 25.13 -4.28
C ALA A 173 20.92 23.70 -4.83
N GLN A 174 20.48 22.74 -4.01
CA GLN A 174 20.06 21.39 -4.44
C GLN A 174 18.70 21.36 -5.18
N ARG A 175 18.18 22.52 -5.61
CA ARG A 175 16.89 22.69 -6.29
C ARG A 175 16.85 22.25 -7.76
N GLU A 176 17.97 21.83 -8.35
CA GLU A 176 18.08 21.56 -9.80
C GLU A 176 17.97 20.09 -10.22
N PHE A 177 17.55 19.16 -9.35
CA PHE A 177 17.31 17.79 -9.79
C PHE A 177 15.83 17.52 -10.09
N THR A 178 15.55 17.43 -11.39
CA THR A 178 14.29 16.96 -11.96
C THR A 178 13.98 15.54 -11.46
N ARG A 179 12.81 15.36 -10.83
CA ARG A 179 12.33 14.04 -10.40
C ARG A 179 11.95 13.21 -11.61
N ARG A 180 12.36 11.96 -11.66
CA ARG A 180 12.06 11.05 -12.78
C ARG A 180 10.89 10.14 -12.45
N ILE A 181 9.86 10.18 -13.28
CA ILE A 181 8.60 9.45 -13.12
C ILE A 181 8.52 8.34 -14.16
N GLY A 182 8.59 7.09 -13.71
CA GLY A 182 8.44 5.91 -14.53
C GLY A 182 6.99 5.65 -14.94
N VAL A 183 6.79 5.36 -16.22
CA VAL A 183 5.51 4.94 -16.81
C VAL A 183 5.68 3.55 -17.43
N PRO A 184 5.16 2.49 -16.80
CA PRO A 184 5.30 1.13 -17.31
C PRO A 184 4.52 0.92 -18.60
N LEU A 185 5.21 0.43 -19.63
CA LEU A 185 4.60 0.12 -20.94
C LEU A 185 3.54 -0.97 -20.82
N GLU A 186 3.74 -1.95 -19.93
CA GLU A 186 2.87 -3.10 -19.73
C GLU A 186 1.52 -2.74 -19.08
N TYR A 187 1.42 -1.56 -18.47
CA TYR A 187 0.21 -1.14 -17.76
C TYR A 187 -0.80 -0.46 -18.67
N ASN A 188 -0.43 -0.14 -19.91
CA ASN A 188 -1.36 0.35 -20.94
C ASN A 188 -2.13 -0.82 -21.58
N ILE A 189 -3.03 -1.42 -20.81
CA ILE A 189 -3.85 -2.56 -21.23
C ILE A 189 -5.05 -2.11 -22.08
N ALA A 190 -5.58 -3.01 -22.90
CA ALA A 190 -6.71 -2.73 -23.79
C ALA A 190 -8.01 -2.50 -22.99
N GLU A 191 -8.15 -3.23 -21.88
CA GLU A 191 -9.32 -3.27 -21.00
C GLU A 191 -9.46 -2.01 -20.13
N MET A 192 -8.48 -1.11 -20.15
CA MET A 192 -8.50 0.11 -19.34
C MET A 192 -9.61 1.06 -19.82
N HIS A 193 -10.45 1.47 -18.87
CA HIS A 193 -11.56 2.38 -19.13
C HIS A 193 -11.06 3.73 -19.68
N PRO A 194 -11.73 4.35 -20.67
CA PRO A 194 -11.29 5.61 -21.27
C PRO A 194 -11.06 6.75 -20.25
N LEU A 195 -11.94 6.87 -19.25
CA LEU A 195 -11.76 7.86 -18.16
C LEU A 195 -10.48 7.63 -17.36
N VAL A 196 -10.11 6.38 -17.11
CA VAL A 196 -8.89 6.03 -16.38
C VAL A 196 -7.66 6.36 -17.21
N ARG A 197 -7.68 6.02 -18.51
CA ARG A 197 -6.61 6.35 -19.45
C ARG A 197 -6.41 7.87 -19.56
N TRP A 198 -7.51 8.62 -19.71
CA TRP A 198 -7.49 10.09 -19.72
C TRP A 198 -6.89 10.65 -18.43
N ALA A 199 -7.35 10.15 -17.27
CA ALA A 199 -6.88 10.64 -15.98
C ALA A 199 -5.39 10.35 -15.77
N TRP A 200 -4.89 9.21 -16.27
CA TRP A 200 -3.47 8.88 -16.24
C TRP A 200 -2.66 9.86 -17.09
N THR A 201 -3.07 10.09 -18.35
CA THR A 201 -2.43 11.08 -19.23
C THR A 201 -2.44 12.48 -18.61
N ALA A 202 -3.59 12.94 -18.10
CA ALA A 202 -3.70 14.25 -17.45
C ALA A 202 -2.79 14.39 -16.22
N THR A 203 -2.65 13.31 -15.44
CA THR A 203 -1.74 13.27 -14.28
C THR A 203 -0.28 13.40 -14.73
N LEU A 204 0.12 12.67 -15.76
CA LEU A 204 1.48 12.71 -16.28
C LEU A 204 1.81 14.08 -16.89
N SER A 205 0.90 14.66 -17.68
CA SER A 205 1.07 16.01 -18.24
C SER A 205 1.17 17.08 -17.14
N TYR A 206 0.40 16.95 -16.06
CA TYR A 206 0.55 17.84 -14.92
C TYR A 206 1.92 17.69 -14.25
N LEU A 207 2.38 16.45 -13.99
CA LEU A 207 3.69 16.20 -13.38
C LEU A 207 4.83 16.75 -14.25
N GLU A 208 4.72 16.61 -15.56
CA GLU A 208 5.65 17.22 -16.52
C GLU A 208 5.63 18.77 -16.42
N SER A 209 4.44 19.38 -16.35
CA SER A 209 4.30 20.84 -16.24
C SER A 209 4.90 21.44 -14.95
N VAL A 210 5.02 20.65 -13.88
CA VAL A 210 5.65 21.06 -12.60
C VAL A 210 7.12 20.66 -12.52
N GLY A 211 7.72 20.27 -13.65
CA GLY A 211 9.15 20.01 -13.79
C GLY A 211 9.58 18.60 -13.37
N CYS A 212 8.74 17.59 -13.56
CA CYS A 212 9.15 16.18 -13.47
C CYS A 212 9.46 15.65 -14.89
N GLU A 213 10.45 14.76 -15.02
CA GLU A 213 10.75 14.06 -16.26
C GLU A 213 9.93 12.78 -16.33
N ILE A 214 9.16 12.59 -17.40
CA ILE A 214 8.38 11.38 -17.63
C ILE A 214 9.22 10.39 -18.44
N VAL A 215 9.44 9.20 -17.89
CA VAL A 215 10.33 8.18 -18.45
C VAL A 215 9.55 6.90 -18.72
N PRO A 216 9.46 6.42 -19.97
CA PRO A 216 8.90 5.10 -20.24
C PRO A 216 9.82 4.03 -19.64
N ILE A 217 9.24 3.05 -18.94
CA ILE A 217 9.97 1.93 -18.35
C ILE A 217 9.30 0.61 -18.74
N SER A 218 10.05 -0.49 -18.69
CA SER A 218 9.50 -1.83 -18.95
C SER A 218 9.58 -2.68 -17.67
N LEU A 219 8.45 -3.27 -17.32
CA LEU A 219 8.25 -4.20 -16.20
C LEU A 219 7.58 -5.48 -16.74
N PRO A 220 8.26 -6.27 -17.60
CA PRO A 220 7.64 -7.33 -18.39
C PRO A 220 6.96 -8.41 -17.54
N SER A 221 7.55 -8.75 -16.39
CA SER A 221 7.09 -9.81 -15.49
C SER A 221 5.77 -9.46 -14.80
N THR A 222 5.40 -8.17 -14.75
CA THR A 222 4.15 -7.71 -14.12
C THR A 222 2.89 -8.24 -14.78
N ARG A 223 2.97 -8.63 -16.07
CA ARG A 223 1.88 -9.32 -16.79
C ARG A 223 1.45 -10.63 -16.14
N HIS A 224 2.36 -11.28 -15.39
CA HIS A 224 2.11 -12.54 -14.69
C HIS A 224 1.85 -12.37 -13.20
N ALA A 225 1.91 -11.12 -12.69
CA ALA A 225 1.78 -10.81 -11.27
C ALA A 225 0.40 -11.21 -10.74
N LEU A 226 -0.67 -10.91 -11.48
CA LEU A 226 -2.03 -11.25 -11.07
C LEU A 226 -2.17 -12.77 -10.88
N SER A 227 -1.84 -13.56 -11.90
CA SER A 227 -1.89 -15.03 -11.80
C SER A 227 -1.06 -15.58 -10.65
N SER A 228 0.13 -15.00 -10.41
CA SER A 228 1.02 -15.47 -9.33
C SER A 228 0.46 -15.13 -7.95
N TYR A 229 -0.12 -13.95 -7.77
CA TYR A 229 -0.83 -13.58 -6.55
C TYR A 229 -1.98 -14.54 -6.24
N TYR A 230 -2.76 -14.90 -7.25
CA TYR A 230 -3.87 -15.85 -7.13
C TYR A 230 -3.43 -17.33 -6.95
N VAL A 231 -2.13 -17.60 -6.90
CA VAL A 231 -1.57 -18.89 -6.45
C VAL A 231 -0.98 -18.75 -5.05
N LEU A 232 -0.13 -17.74 -4.83
CA LEU A 232 0.59 -17.53 -3.57
C LEU A 232 -0.34 -17.17 -2.41
N ALA A 233 -1.21 -16.17 -2.59
CA ALA A 233 -2.08 -15.72 -1.51
C ALA A 233 -3.09 -16.81 -1.08
N PRO A 234 -3.75 -17.55 -2.00
CA PRO A 234 -4.60 -18.67 -1.61
C PRO A 234 -3.83 -19.82 -0.95
N ALA A 235 -2.62 -20.15 -1.41
CA ALA A 235 -1.78 -21.16 -0.78
C ALA A 235 -1.49 -20.82 0.68
N GLU A 236 -1.02 -19.60 0.95
CA GLU A 236 -0.80 -19.14 2.34
C GLU A 236 -2.10 -19.09 3.14
N ALA A 237 -3.19 -18.61 2.54
CA ALA A 237 -4.50 -18.56 3.20
C ALA A 237 -5.00 -19.95 3.63
N SER A 238 -4.81 -20.95 2.78
CA SER A 238 -5.21 -22.33 3.08
C SER A 238 -4.52 -22.88 4.33
N SER A 239 -3.25 -22.48 4.55
CA SER A 239 -2.49 -22.81 5.76
C SER A 239 -2.90 -21.93 6.95
N ASN A 240 -2.94 -20.61 6.76
CA ASN A 240 -3.25 -19.64 7.82
C ASN A 240 -4.65 -19.82 8.43
N LEU A 241 -5.63 -20.19 7.62
CA LEU A 241 -7.01 -20.41 8.06
C LEU A 241 -7.26 -21.84 8.57
N ALA A 242 -6.29 -22.75 8.54
CA ALA A 242 -6.46 -24.12 9.03
C ALA A 242 -6.82 -24.17 10.52
N LYS A 243 -6.37 -23.17 11.29
CA LYS A 243 -6.60 -23.04 12.75
C LYS A 243 -8.05 -22.74 13.17
N TYR A 244 -8.92 -22.35 12.23
CA TYR A 244 -10.34 -22.07 12.51
C TYR A 244 -11.11 -23.39 12.50
N ASP A 245 -11.16 -24.04 13.66
CA ASP A 245 -11.71 -25.38 13.89
C ASP A 245 -12.87 -25.40 14.91
N GLY A 246 -13.13 -24.27 15.58
CA GLY A 246 -14.16 -24.14 16.61
C GLY A 246 -13.80 -24.78 17.95
N VAL A 247 -12.55 -25.24 18.13
CA VAL A 247 -12.09 -25.93 19.35
C VAL A 247 -11.62 -24.95 20.42
N ARG A 248 -10.78 -23.98 20.03
CA ARG A 248 -10.17 -23.02 20.98
C ARG A 248 -10.93 -21.70 21.05
N TYR A 249 -11.55 -21.28 19.94
CA TYR A 249 -12.24 -20.00 19.80
C TYR A 249 -13.14 -20.02 18.57
N GLY A 250 -13.97 -18.97 18.43
CA GLY A 250 -14.92 -18.82 17.32
C GLY A 250 -16.30 -19.36 17.66
N ALA A 251 -17.09 -19.68 16.63
CA ALA A 251 -18.39 -20.30 16.82
C ALA A 251 -18.20 -21.65 17.55
N VAL A 252 -19.02 -21.90 18.58
CA VAL A 252 -18.93 -23.15 19.34
C VAL A 252 -19.35 -24.29 18.43
N ARG A 253 -18.49 -25.29 18.33
CA ARG A 253 -18.79 -26.52 17.61
C ARG A 253 -19.98 -27.23 18.28
N GLN A 254 -21.05 -27.44 17.52
CA GLN A 254 -22.26 -28.12 18.01
C GLN A 254 -22.28 -29.62 17.69
N SER A 255 -21.51 -30.07 16.69
CA SER A 255 -21.50 -31.49 16.29
C SER A 255 -20.51 -32.30 17.14
N PRO A 256 -20.86 -33.51 17.61
CA PRO A 256 -19.87 -34.47 18.11
C PRO A 256 -18.86 -34.80 16.99
N SER A 257 -17.73 -35.44 17.33
CA SER A 257 -16.74 -35.93 16.35
C SER A 257 -17.42 -36.49 15.11
N ASP A 258 -17.06 -36.02 13.91
CA ASP A 258 -17.45 -36.72 12.68
C ASP A 258 -16.99 -38.18 12.88
N ASP A 259 -17.95 -39.10 12.76
CA ASP A 259 -17.90 -40.52 13.16
C ASP A 259 -16.65 -41.26 12.65
N VAL A 260 -16.34 -42.45 13.19
CA VAL A 260 -15.12 -43.24 12.89
C VAL A 260 -14.82 -43.27 11.37
N GLY A 261 -13.82 -42.50 10.94
CA GLY A 261 -13.41 -42.33 9.52
C GLY A 261 -13.73 -40.97 8.88
N GLY A 262 -14.41 -40.06 9.59
CA GLY A 262 -14.74 -38.70 9.14
C GLY A 262 -13.66 -37.65 9.40
N THR A 263 -13.73 -36.52 8.67
CA THR A 263 -12.81 -35.39 8.85
C THR A 263 -13.29 -34.47 9.96
N LEU A 264 -12.75 -34.65 11.18
CA LEU A 264 -13.14 -34.03 12.47
C LEU A 264 -13.64 -32.56 12.50
N TYR A 265 -13.29 -31.73 11.52
CA TYR A 265 -13.58 -30.29 11.46
C TYR A 265 -14.37 -29.84 10.22
N SER A 266 -14.70 -30.76 9.30
CA SER A 266 -15.20 -30.43 7.96
C SER A 266 -16.55 -29.71 8.00
N LYS A 267 -17.51 -30.25 8.77
CA LYS A 267 -18.84 -29.64 8.92
C LYS A 267 -18.75 -28.24 9.52
N HIS A 268 -18.00 -28.09 10.61
CA HIS A 268 -17.85 -26.79 11.29
C HIS A 268 -17.28 -25.71 10.35
N ARG A 269 -16.22 -26.03 9.61
CA ARG A 269 -15.61 -25.10 8.65
C ARG A 269 -16.51 -24.81 7.46
N SER A 270 -17.24 -25.81 6.97
CA SER A 270 -18.17 -25.65 5.85
C SER A 270 -19.32 -24.71 6.19
N ASP A 271 -19.84 -24.82 7.42
CA ASP A 271 -20.97 -24.06 7.91
C ASP A 271 -20.59 -22.60 8.26
N ASN A 272 -19.34 -22.34 8.66
CA ASN A 272 -18.91 -21.02 9.18
C ASN A 272 -18.01 -20.20 8.26
N LEU A 273 -17.49 -20.75 7.16
CA LEU A 273 -16.69 -20.01 6.18
C LEU A 273 -17.53 -19.66 4.95
N GLY A 274 -17.44 -18.40 4.49
CA GLY A 274 -18.16 -17.96 3.30
C GLY A 274 -17.64 -18.57 1.99
N PRO A 275 -18.42 -18.45 0.90
CA PRO A 275 -18.11 -19.12 -0.37
C PRO A 275 -16.77 -18.72 -0.98
N GLU A 276 -16.41 -17.43 -0.96
CA GLU A 276 -15.13 -16.97 -1.51
C GLU A 276 -13.94 -17.48 -0.68
N VAL A 277 -14.06 -17.47 0.65
CA VAL A 277 -13.03 -17.99 1.56
C VAL A 277 -12.81 -19.49 1.31
N LYS A 278 -13.88 -20.27 1.19
CA LYS A 278 -13.81 -21.70 0.83
C LYS A 278 -13.15 -21.92 -0.53
N ARG A 279 -13.49 -21.10 -1.54
CA ARG A 279 -12.85 -21.16 -2.87
C ARG A 279 -11.34 -20.93 -2.78
N ARG A 280 -10.89 -19.94 -2.02
CA ARG A 280 -9.45 -19.65 -1.82
C ARG A 280 -8.74 -20.78 -1.09
N ILE A 281 -9.36 -21.35 -0.05
CA ILE A 281 -8.78 -22.49 0.66
C ILE A 281 -8.60 -23.67 -0.28
N LEU A 282 -9.62 -24.04 -1.06
CA LEU A 282 -9.54 -25.15 -2.02
C LEU A 282 -8.46 -24.94 -3.07
N LEU A 283 -8.40 -23.74 -3.67
CA LEU A 283 -7.36 -23.40 -4.67
C LEU A 283 -5.95 -23.44 -4.07
N GLY A 284 -5.80 -22.92 -2.85
CA GLY A 284 -4.54 -22.93 -2.13
C GLY A 284 -4.06 -24.34 -1.79
N THR A 285 -4.94 -25.16 -1.21
CA THR A 285 -4.64 -26.56 -0.90
C THR A 285 -4.29 -27.35 -2.15
N TYR A 286 -5.00 -27.13 -3.27
CA TYR A 286 -4.66 -27.74 -4.55
C TYR A 286 -3.25 -27.33 -5.00
N SER A 287 -2.94 -26.03 -4.96
CA SER A 287 -1.63 -25.50 -5.40
C SER A 287 -0.46 -25.98 -4.54
N LEU A 288 -0.72 -26.41 -3.30
CA LEU A 288 0.28 -26.98 -2.38
C LEU A 288 0.31 -28.51 -2.37
N SER A 289 -0.54 -29.18 -3.15
CA SER A 289 -0.54 -30.64 -3.23
C SER A 289 0.74 -31.16 -3.92
N ALA A 290 1.18 -32.36 -3.54
CA ALA A 290 2.45 -32.93 -4.01
C ALA A 290 2.57 -32.99 -5.54
N GLY A 291 1.46 -33.24 -6.26
CA GLY A 291 1.45 -33.29 -7.73
C GLY A 291 1.35 -31.92 -8.42
N ALA A 292 1.09 -30.83 -7.69
CA ALA A 292 0.82 -29.51 -8.25
C ALA A 292 1.84 -28.45 -7.81
N MET A 293 2.51 -28.63 -6.66
CA MET A 293 3.37 -27.62 -6.04
C MET A 293 4.45 -27.07 -6.99
N ASP A 294 5.15 -27.95 -7.71
CA ASP A 294 6.22 -27.55 -8.64
C ASP A 294 5.70 -26.77 -9.86
N ASN A 295 4.48 -27.08 -10.30
CA ASN A 295 3.85 -26.49 -11.48
C ASN A 295 3.16 -25.16 -11.18
N TYR A 296 2.67 -24.97 -9.96
CA TYR A 296 1.92 -23.77 -9.57
C TYR A 296 2.69 -22.93 -8.56
N PHE A 297 2.84 -23.42 -7.32
CA PHE A 297 3.38 -22.63 -6.21
C PHE A 297 4.84 -22.19 -6.46
N ILE A 298 5.71 -23.12 -6.87
CA ILE A 298 7.12 -22.81 -7.15
C ILE A 298 7.26 -21.86 -8.34
N GLN A 299 6.45 -22.01 -9.37
CA GLN A 299 6.47 -21.09 -10.52
C GLN A 299 6.00 -19.69 -10.14
N ALA A 300 4.93 -19.59 -9.34
CA ALA A 300 4.45 -18.31 -8.83
C ALA A 300 5.50 -17.60 -7.95
N GLN A 301 6.28 -18.35 -7.15
CA GLN A 301 7.41 -17.79 -6.40
C GLN A 301 8.55 -17.30 -7.31
N LYS A 302 8.84 -17.99 -8.43
CA LYS A 302 9.80 -17.50 -9.43
C LYS A 302 9.30 -16.21 -10.08
N ILE A 303 8.03 -16.15 -10.47
CA ILE A 303 7.42 -14.93 -11.04
C ILE A 303 7.48 -13.77 -10.04
N ARG A 304 7.18 -14.00 -8.76
CA ARG A 304 7.33 -12.97 -7.72
C ARG A 304 8.75 -12.40 -7.69
N ARG A 305 9.79 -13.25 -7.78
CA ARG A 305 11.19 -12.82 -7.83
C ARG A 305 11.50 -12.01 -9.10
N MET A 306 10.95 -12.40 -10.25
CA MET A 306 11.09 -11.65 -11.49
C MET A 306 10.40 -10.28 -11.40
N VAL A 307 9.19 -10.20 -10.84
CA VAL A 307 8.49 -8.92 -10.59
C VAL A 307 9.30 -8.01 -9.65
N GLN A 308 9.90 -8.57 -8.59
CA GLN A 308 10.80 -7.81 -7.71
C GLN A 308 12.02 -7.29 -8.47
N GLN A 309 12.60 -8.13 -9.34
CA GLN A 309 13.75 -7.76 -10.14
C GLN A 309 13.44 -6.63 -11.13
N ASP A 310 12.30 -6.70 -11.84
CA ASP A 310 11.85 -5.63 -12.74
C ASP A 310 11.81 -4.26 -12.02
N PHE A 311 11.23 -4.20 -10.81
CA PHE A 311 11.20 -2.96 -10.04
C PHE A 311 12.57 -2.50 -9.59
N ASP A 312 13.39 -3.43 -9.09
CA ASP A 312 14.76 -3.12 -8.66
C ASP A 312 15.59 -2.57 -9.82
N ASP A 313 15.33 -3.03 -11.04
CA ASP A 313 16.06 -2.64 -12.25
C ASP A 313 15.74 -1.24 -12.75
N VAL A 314 14.59 -0.68 -12.39
CA VAL A 314 14.18 0.65 -12.83
C VAL A 314 14.39 1.74 -11.78
N PHE A 315 14.36 1.43 -10.49
CA PHE A 315 14.49 2.45 -9.45
C PHE A 315 15.92 2.95 -9.28
N ARG A 316 16.07 4.28 -9.10
CA ARG A 316 17.35 4.91 -8.74
C ARG A 316 17.86 4.44 -7.39
N MET A 317 16.94 4.32 -6.43
CA MET A 317 17.28 3.83 -5.09
C MET A 317 17.55 2.31 -5.15
N PRO A 318 18.71 1.85 -4.66
CA PRO A 318 18.98 0.42 -4.54
C PRO A 318 18.04 -0.22 -3.51
N ASN A 319 17.65 -1.46 -3.73
CA ASN A 319 16.80 -2.19 -2.81
C ASN A 319 17.59 -2.59 -1.54
N PRO A 320 17.24 -2.06 -0.35
CA PRO A 320 18.01 -2.29 0.87
C PRO A 320 17.85 -3.69 1.48
N LEU A 321 16.96 -4.51 0.92
CA LEU A 321 16.81 -5.91 1.33
C LEU A 321 17.72 -6.87 0.54
N LYS A 322 18.28 -6.43 -0.59
CA LYS A 322 19.20 -7.23 -1.41
C LYS A 322 20.64 -6.80 -1.17
N GLN A 323 21.53 -7.79 -1.16
CA GLN A 323 22.98 -7.56 -1.21
C GLN A 323 23.37 -7.07 -2.61
N ASP A 324 24.43 -6.27 -2.70
CA ASP A 324 25.08 -5.85 -3.96
C ASP A 324 24.20 -5.06 -4.95
N THR A 325 23.19 -4.34 -4.46
CA THR A 325 22.42 -3.43 -5.31
C THR A 325 23.10 -2.06 -5.42
N GLU A 326 23.38 -1.65 -6.65
CA GLU A 326 23.98 -0.35 -6.98
C GLU A 326 22.91 0.73 -7.24
N VAL A 327 23.33 1.99 -7.09
CA VAL A 327 22.49 3.15 -7.44
C VAL A 327 22.39 3.23 -8.97
N LYS A 328 21.16 3.27 -9.48
CA LYS A 328 20.91 3.41 -10.92
C LYS A 328 20.73 4.87 -11.28
N ILE A 329 21.80 5.56 -11.70
CA ILE A 329 21.76 7.01 -12.01
C ILE A 329 20.66 7.36 -13.02
N HIS A 330 20.50 6.51 -14.04
CA HIS A 330 19.49 6.62 -15.09
C HIS A 330 18.16 5.91 -14.78
N GLY A 331 17.94 5.47 -13.53
CA GLY A 331 16.65 4.97 -13.10
C GLY A 331 15.60 6.06 -12.91
N VAL A 332 14.45 5.66 -12.37
CA VAL A 332 13.34 6.55 -11.95
C VAL A 332 13.25 6.66 -10.43
N ASP A 333 12.69 7.76 -9.93
CA ASP A 333 12.48 7.98 -8.50
C ASP A 333 11.14 7.39 -8.03
N PHE A 334 10.11 7.53 -8.87
CA PHE A 334 8.77 7.01 -8.60
C PHE A 334 8.17 6.40 -9.86
N ILE A 335 7.17 5.55 -9.69
CA ILE A 335 6.34 5.03 -10.76
C ILE A 335 4.91 5.52 -10.55
N ILE A 336 4.28 6.06 -11.60
CA ILE A 336 2.90 6.57 -11.56
C ILE A 336 2.02 5.75 -12.49
N VAL A 337 1.02 5.10 -11.91
CA VAL A 337 0.09 4.21 -12.64
C VAL A 337 -1.34 4.40 -12.12
N PRO A 338 -2.38 4.00 -12.87
CA PRO A 338 -3.73 3.94 -12.33
C PRO A 338 -3.81 2.97 -11.15
N THR A 339 -4.68 3.24 -10.19
CA THR A 339 -4.94 2.30 -9.08
C THR A 339 -5.86 1.16 -9.49
N ALA A 340 -6.81 1.42 -10.40
CA ALA A 340 -7.79 0.46 -10.87
C ALA A 340 -8.01 0.62 -12.38
N PRO A 341 -8.41 -0.45 -13.11
CA PRO A 341 -8.64 -0.38 -14.56
C PRO A 341 -9.95 0.34 -14.94
N SER A 342 -10.87 0.53 -13.99
CA SER A 342 -12.16 1.17 -14.20
C SER A 342 -12.57 2.03 -12.99
N PRO A 343 -13.49 3.00 -13.19
CA PRO A 343 -14.22 3.63 -12.08
C PRO A 343 -15.07 2.61 -11.29
N PRO A 344 -15.60 2.97 -10.11
CA PRO A 344 -16.38 2.06 -9.29
C PRO A 344 -17.56 1.42 -10.06
N PRO A 345 -17.60 0.09 -10.20
CA PRO A 345 -18.73 -0.57 -10.84
C PRO A 345 -19.97 -0.52 -9.93
N ARG A 346 -21.16 -0.57 -10.54
CA ARG A 346 -22.42 -0.74 -9.79
C ARG A 346 -22.50 -2.15 -9.21
N LEU A 347 -23.02 -2.28 -8.00
CA LEU A 347 -23.11 -3.59 -7.32
C LEU A 347 -23.92 -4.63 -8.12
N ARG A 348 -24.95 -4.20 -8.84
CA ARG A 348 -25.76 -5.08 -9.71
C ARG A 348 -24.96 -5.73 -10.83
N TYR A 349 -23.88 -5.10 -11.29
CA TYR A 349 -22.99 -5.69 -12.30
C TYR A 349 -22.06 -6.72 -11.66
N LEU A 350 -21.61 -6.45 -10.43
CA LEU A 350 -20.77 -7.38 -9.67
C LEU A 350 -21.50 -8.66 -9.23
N GLN A 351 -22.83 -8.61 -9.05
CA GLN A 351 -23.62 -9.81 -8.78
C GLN A 351 -23.66 -10.80 -9.94
N ARG A 352 -23.32 -10.35 -11.16
CA ARG A 352 -23.32 -11.15 -12.38
C ARG A 352 -21.92 -11.42 -12.92
N SER A 353 -20.88 -10.81 -12.33
CA SER A 353 -19.51 -10.99 -12.78
C SER A 353 -18.93 -12.31 -12.31
N THR A 354 -18.02 -12.83 -13.11
CA THR A 354 -17.22 -14.00 -12.78
C THR A 354 -16.15 -13.62 -11.73
N PRO A 355 -15.64 -14.59 -10.96
CA PRO A 355 -14.52 -14.35 -10.06
C PRO A 355 -13.30 -13.74 -10.77
N VAL A 356 -12.98 -14.21 -11.98
CA VAL A 356 -11.84 -13.71 -12.76
C VAL A 356 -11.99 -12.24 -13.12
N GLU A 357 -13.19 -11.81 -13.54
CA GLU A 357 -13.45 -10.39 -13.82
C GLU A 357 -13.29 -9.52 -12.57
N ASN A 358 -13.71 -10.01 -11.40
CA ASN A 358 -13.52 -9.28 -10.15
C ASN A 358 -12.04 -9.15 -9.79
N TYR A 359 -11.25 -10.18 -10.07
CA TYR A 359 -9.81 -10.22 -9.80
C TYR A 359 -9.01 -9.24 -10.67
N MET A 360 -9.49 -8.93 -11.88
CA MET A 360 -8.86 -7.94 -12.77
C MET A 360 -8.80 -6.54 -12.17
N ASN A 361 -9.63 -6.21 -11.18
CA ASN A 361 -9.58 -4.90 -10.52
C ASN A 361 -8.25 -4.64 -9.79
N ASP A 362 -7.54 -5.70 -9.39
CA ASP A 362 -6.27 -5.60 -8.67
C ASP A 362 -5.04 -5.66 -9.59
N VAL A 363 -5.23 -5.63 -10.92
CA VAL A 363 -4.16 -5.81 -11.91
C VAL A 363 -3.00 -4.80 -11.75
N PHE A 364 -3.29 -3.57 -11.32
CA PHE A 364 -2.29 -2.52 -11.12
C PHE A 364 -1.76 -2.42 -9.69
N THR A 365 -2.46 -3.02 -8.72
CA THR A 365 -2.08 -2.96 -7.30
C THR A 365 -1.25 -4.16 -6.86
N VAL A 366 -1.52 -5.35 -7.41
CA VAL A 366 -0.84 -6.61 -7.07
C VAL A 366 0.68 -6.56 -7.27
N PRO A 367 1.23 -6.02 -8.37
CA PRO A 367 2.68 -6.05 -8.60
C PRO A 367 3.48 -5.40 -7.46
N ALA A 368 3.03 -4.24 -6.98
CA ALA A 368 3.67 -3.56 -5.85
C ALA A 368 3.54 -4.33 -4.53
N SER A 369 2.46 -5.09 -4.33
CA SER A 369 2.31 -5.97 -3.17
C SER A 369 3.25 -7.17 -3.24
N LEU A 370 3.37 -7.82 -4.39
CA LEU A 370 4.32 -8.93 -4.60
C LEU A 370 5.76 -8.49 -4.34
N ALA A 371 6.09 -7.26 -4.74
CA ALA A 371 7.40 -6.67 -4.52
C ALA A 371 7.60 -6.05 -3.13
N GLY A 372 6.55 -5.95 -2.31
CA GLY A 372 6.62 -5.37 -0.96
C GLY A 372 6.85 -3.85 -0.93
N LEU A 373 6.57 -3.14 -2.03
CA LEU A 373 6.91 -1.73 -2.23
C LEU A 373 5.92 -0.77 -1.57
N PRO A 374 6.36 0.40 -1.07
CA PRO A 374 5.47 1.43 -0.58
C PRO A 374 4.68 2.03 -1.74
N SER A 375 3.37 2.17 -1.53
CA SER A 375 2.47 2.61 -2.57
C SER A 375 1.27 3.38 -2.04
N MET A 376 0.98 4.52 -2.66
CA MET A 376 -0.09 5.42 -2.24
C MET A 376 -1.06 5.70 -3.38
N SER A 377 -2.34 5.38 -3.17
CA SER A 377 -3.43 5.83 -4.04
C SER A 377 -3.90 7.22 -3.63
N VAL A 378 -4.07 8.10 -4.61
CA VAL A 378 -4.60 9.45 -4.48
C VAL A 378 -5.66 9.69 -5.56
N PRO A 379 -6.68 10.53 -5.33
CA PRO A 379 -7.63 10.89 -6.37
C PRO A 379 -6.95 11.50 -7.60
N ALA A 380 -7.39 11.11 -8.78
CA ALA A 380 -6.89 11.63 -10.04
C ALA A 380 -7.52 12.99 -10.40
N PRO A 381 -6.96 13.73 -11.38
CA PRO A 381 -7.57 14.95 -11.91
C PRO A 381 -9.03 14.74 -12.32
N ARG A 382 -9.85 15.77 -12.07
CA ARG A 382 -11.24 15.79 -12.53
C ARG A 382 -11.30 15.96 -14.04
N HIS A 383 -12.08 15.12 -14.70
CA HIS A 383 -12.35 15.24 -16.13
C HIS A 383 -13.16 16.51 -16.44
N PRO A 384 -12.84 17.29 -17.50
CA PRO A 384 -13.57 18.50 -17.87
C PRO A 384 -15.07 18.25 -18.10
N ASP A 385 -15.39 17.23 -18.91
CA ASP A 385 -16.78 16.91 -19.30
C ASP A 385 -17.56 16.08 -18.28
N HIS A 386 -16.89 15.51 -17.28
CA HIS A 386 -17.53 14.69 -16.26
C HIS A 386 -17.39 15.36 -14.90
N PRO A 387 -18.43 16.06 -14.41
CA PRO A 387 -18.36 16.68 -13.10
C PRO A 387 -18.09 15.62 -12.03
N TRP A 388 -17.37 16.01 -10.98
CA TRP A 388 -16.94 15.07 -9.96
C TRP A 388 -18.16 14.42 -9.29
N ARG A 389 -18.25 13.09 -9.43
CA ARG A 389 -19.27 12.22 -8.86
C ARG A 389 -18.66 10.86 -8.52
N PRO A 390 -19.22 10.11 -7.55
CA PRO A 390 -18.69 8.80 -7.17
C PRO A 390 -18.55 7.81 -8.34
N GLU A 391 -19.43 7.88 -9.34
CA GLU A 391 -19.43 6.98 -10.51
C GLU A 391 -18.22 7.16 -11.43
N VAL A 392 -17.54 8.32 -11.36
CA VAL A 392 -16.38 8.66 -12.20
C VAL A 392 -15.11 8.79 -11.37
N ALA A 393 -15.12 8.30 -10.13
CA ALA A 393 -13.96 8.30 -9.26
C ALA A 393 -12.82 7.48 -9.90
N VAL A 394 -11.64 8.08 -9.98
CA VAL A 394 -10.42 7.45 -10.48
C VAL A 394 -9.29 7.77 -9.49
N GLY A 395 -8.47 6.78 -9.17
CA GLY A 395 -7.29 6.93 -8.34
C GLY A 395 -6.01 6.71 -9.13
N MET A 396 -4.98 7.49 -8.85
CA MET A 396 -3.61 7.30 -9.32
C MET A 396 -2.74 6.80 -8.17
N GLN A 397 -1.86 5.87 -8.49
CA GLN A 397 -0.97 5.24 -7.55
C GLN A 397 0.46 5.74 -7.76
N ILE A 398 1.08 6.17 -6.66
CA ILE A 398 2.51 6.47 -6.58
C ILE A 398 3.18 5.25 -5.97
N ILE A 399 4.20 4.71 -6.64
CA ILE A 399 5.02 3.60 -6.14
C ILE A 399 6.44 4.11 -5.96
N GLY A 400 7.03 3.88 -4.79
CA GLY A 400 8.45 4.13 -4.52
C GLY A 400 9.22 2.82 -4.36
N GLN A 401 10.54 2.92 -4.32
CA GLN A 401 11.39 1.78 -3.93
C GLN A 401 11.11 1.40 -2.47
N TYR A 402 11.33 0.13 -2.12
CA TYR A 402 11.26 -0.40 -0.76
C TYR A 402 12.01 0.51 0.23
N GLY A 403 11.30 0.96 1.24
CA GLY A 403 11.79 1.84 2.28
C GLY A 403 11.67 3.34 1.98
N ASP A 404 11.28 3.74 0.77
CA ASP A 404 11.13 5.15 0.37
C ASP A 404 9.74 5.74 0.66
N ASP A 405 9.08 5.24 1.70
CA ASP A 405 7.72 5.56 2.15
C ASP A 405 7.44 7.07 2.25
N TYR A 406 8.33 7.81 2.91
CA TYR A 406 8.15 9.26 3.09
C TYR A 406 8.21 10.05 1.79
N SER A 407 9.03 9.60 0.83
CA SER A 407 9.16 10.27 -0.46
C SER A 407 7.89 10.09 -1.29
N VAL A 408 7.24 8.92 -1.18
CA VAL A 408 5.92 8.65 -1.77
C VAL A 408 4.87 9.59 -1.17
N MET A 409 4.80 9.70 0.15
CA MET A 409 3.87 10.62 0.83
C MET A 409 4.14 12.09 0.46
N TYR A 410 5.41 12.47 0.38
CA TYR A 410 5.81 13.82 0.01
C TYR A 410 5.37 14.16 -1.41
N LEU A 411 5.55 13.26 -2.38
CA LEU A 411 5.09 13.48 -3.76
C LEU A 411 3.57 13.62 -3.79
N ALA A 412 2.84 12.74 -3.10
CA ALA A 412 1.39 12.81 -2.99
C ALA A 412 0.94 14.19 -2.47
N GLN A 413 1.44 14.59 -1.30
CA GLN A 413 1.07 15.82 -0.62
C GLN A 413 1.29 17.06 -1.48
N ASN A 414 2.46 17.17 -2.11
CA ASN A 414 2.85 18.41 -2.78
C ASN A 414 2.30 18.52 -4.21
N PHE A 415 2.05 17.40 -4.88
CA PHE A 415 1.73 17.43 -6.31
C PHE A 415 0.36 16.86 -6.65
N MET A 416 -0.13 15.83 -5.96
CA MET A 416 -1.29 15.06 -6.45
C MET A 416 -2.55 15.18 -5.57
N THR A 417 -2.43 15.64 -4.32
CA THR A 417 -3.62 15.79 -3.44
C THR A 417 -4.54 16.96 -3.82
N ASN A 418 -4.03 17.91 -4.62
CA ASN A 418 -4.77 19.11 -5.05
C ASN A 418 -5.86 18.80 -6.10
N PHE A 419 -5.88 17.59 -6.67
CA PHE A 419 -6.83 17.22 -7.73
C PHE A 419 -8.27 17.07 -7.26
N HIS A 420 -8.49 16.90 -5.95
CA HIS A 420 -9.82 16.64 -5.41
C HIS A 420 -10.11 17.46 -4.13
N PRO A 421 -11.28 18.10 -4.00
CA PRO A 421 -11.58 18.95 -2.85
C PRO A 421 -11.56 18.23 -1.49
N LEU A 422 -11.94 16.95 -1.43
CA LEU A 422 -11.87 16.20 -0.16
C LEU A 422 -10.43 15.99 0.31
N THR A 423 -9.46 16.07 -0.59
CA THR A 423 -8.06 15.78 -0.32
C THR A 423 -7.14 16.99 -0.38
N ASN A 424 -7.63 18.08 -0.98
CA ASN A 424 -7.01 19.39 -1.00
C ASN A 424 -7.18 20.12 0.35
N MET A 425 -6.89 19.43 1.45
CA MET A 425 -6.83 20.05 2.77
C MET A 425 -5.36 20.35 3.09
N LYS A 426 -4.92 21.59 2.83
CA LYS A 426 -3.82 22.18 3.59
C LYS A 426 -4.35 22.39 5.00
N ARG A 427 -4.16 21.46 5.92
CA ARG A 427 -4.54 21.72 7.32
C ARG A 427 -3.52 22.68 7.94
N VAL A 428 -3.63 23.96 7.58
CA VAL A 428 -3.07 25.06 8.36
C VAL A 428 -3.92 25.20 9.61
N GLN A 429 -3.71 24.30 10.57
CA GLN A 429 -3.65 24.71 11.96
C GLN A 429 -2.36 24.11 12.48
N SER A 430 -1.29 24.89 12.36
CA SER A 430 -0.14 24.80 13.25
C SER A 430 -0.67 24.55 14.65
N HIS A 431 -0.56 23.32 15.14
CA HIS A 431 -0.80 23.04 16.53
C HIS A 431 0.21 23.91 17.28
N LYS A 432 -0.28 25.02 17.84
CA LYS A 432 0.33 25.58 19.04
C LYS A 432 0.34 24.41 19.99
N ILE A 433 1.50 23.75 20.08
CA ILE A 433 1.82 22.81 21.14
C ILE A 433 1.34 23.49 22.41
N LEU A 434 0.43 22.82 23.10
CA LEU A 434 0.01 23.13 24.46
C LEU A 434 1.26 23.21 25.34
N LYS A 435 1.90 24.38 25.35
CA LYS A 435 2.69 24.86 26.49
C LYS A 435 1.69 25.57 27.40
N GLN A 436 0.89 24.79 28.12
CA GLN A 436 0.26 25.25 29.34
C GLN A 436 0.90 24.50 30.50
N SER A 437 1.69 25.27 31.25
CA SER A 437 1.92 25.17 32.69
C SER A 437 2.26 23.79 33.27
N THR A 438 3.56 23.49 33.33
CA THR A 438 4.14 22.92 34.55
C THR A 438 5.20 23.90 35.03
N ASN A 439 4.72 24.97 35.68
CA ASN A 439 5.52 25.85 36.49
C ASN A 439 4.81 25.95 37.84
N THR A 440 5.05 24.95 38.69
CA THR A 440 4.83 25.07 40.13
C THR A 440 5.95 24.30 40.80
N SER A 441 6.91 25.08 41.27
CA SER A 441 7.92 24.73 42.24
C SER A 441 7.28 24.19 43.52
N TYR A 442 7.98 23.27 44.16
CA TYR A 442 7.88 22.93 45.56
C TYR A 442 7.63 24.16 46.46
N MET A 443 6.64 24.08 47.34
CA MET A 443 6.81 24.46 48.75
C MET A 443 5.71 23.83 49.62
N SER A 444 6.17 23.29 50.73
CA SER A 444 5.45 22.84 51.91
C SER A 444 4.53 23.93 52.47
N ASP A 445 3.36 23.57 53.00
CA ASP A 445 3.16 23.54 54.46
C ASP A 445 1.70 23.24 54.85
N SER A 446 1.66 22.39 55.86
CA SER A 446 0.65 22.08 56.87
C SER A 446 -0.54 23.03 57.13
N LEU A 447 -1.61 22.38 57.61
CA LEU A 447 -2.57 22.77 58.66
C LEU A 447 -4.02 23.10 58.23
N ASP A 448 -4.89 22.43 58.99
CA ASP A 448 -6.34 22.55 59.25
C ASP A 448 -7.34 22.00 58.22
#